data_AF-A0A1F9WAN1-F1
#
_entry.id   AF-A0A1F9WAN1-F1
#
_cell.length_a   1.000
_cell.length_b   1.000
_cell.length_c   1.000
_cell.angle_alpha   90.00
_cell.angle_beta   90.00
_cell.angle_gamma   90.00
#
_symmetry.space_group_name_H-M   'P 1'
#
loop_
_entity.id
_entity.type
_entity.pdbx_description
1 polymer ?
#
loop_
_entity_poly.entity_id
_entity_poly.type
_entity_poly.pdbx_seq_one_letter_code
_entity_poly.pdbx_strand_id
1 'polypeptide(L)'
;MAENQLGVIEGFYGEPWSWGQRADYAGFLKKHGFSFYIYAPKGDSYLRKKWREPFPKVLEEKLTKLSGQCHMAGIEFGIGFSPYEIYLSSFDLDVKKLVQNRIDAFNRIGVDKFGILMDDMKGDLPGLADRQVEIVNWIAARSNARQFVFCPTYYSLDPVLEKLFGKMPAGYYEKLGKELDKKVSMFWTGEQVCSKSYSEEHLRSTAAALGRKPVLWDNYPVNDGPRMCKFLHLRPVTGRPAQMGGWLAGHAVNPMNQATLSKIVLLTFKSSYAQGAAYNPDKAFRKAAAMITCQEMALQLERDLPAFMDKGLDGLTDEGKNSLKADYAFFLESRENETAEAAREVVDWLSGRYTVTKDLFLTQ
;
A
#
# COMPACT_ATOMS: atom_id res chain seq x y z
N MET A 1 -13.42 -22.75 -3.24
CA MET A 1 -13.28 -21.50 -2.45
C MET A 1 -13.05 -20.36 -3.43
N ALA A 2 -13.72 -19.22 -3.29
CA ALA A 2 -13.43 -18.07 -4.16
C ALA A 2 -11.94 -17.70 -4.00
N GLU A 3 -11.26 -17.46 -5.11
CA GLU A 3 -9.85 -17.07 -5.08
C GLU A 3 -9.76 -15.68 -4.44
N ASN A 4 -8.94 -15.54 -3.39
CA ASN A 4 -8.78 -14.25 -2.70
C ASN A 4 -8.19 -13.22 -3.66
N GLN A 5 -8.78 -12.03 -3.73
CA GLN A 5 -8.18 -10.92 -4.49
C GLN A 5 -6.96 -10.39 -3.74
N LEU A 6 -5.78 -10.76 -4.21
CA LEU A 6 -4.49 -10.32 -3.68
C LEU A 6 -3.88 -9.29 -4.62
N GLY A 7 -3.28 -8.24 -4.09
CA GLY A 7 -2.64 -7.21 -4.91
C GLY A 7 -1.75 -6.27 -4.11
N VAL A 8 -1.31 -5.21 -4.77
CA VAL A 8 -0.43 -4.19 -4.20
C VAL A 8 -1.14 -2.84 -4.20
N ILE A 9 -0.90 -2.06 -3.14
CA ILE A 9 -1.21 -0.64 -3.10
C ILE A 9 0.10 0.13 -2.88
N GLU A 10 0.51 0.94 -3.85
CA GLU A 10 1.67 1.84 -3.70
C GLU A 10 1.22 3.01 -2.81
N GLY A 11 1.08 2.77 -1.50
CA GLY A 11 0.41 3.67 -0.57
C GLY A 11 1.33 4.38 0.42
N PHE A 12 2.64 4.28 0.20
CA PHE A 12 3.69 4.73 1.11
C PHE A 12 4.08 6.21 0.92
N TYR A 13 4.71 6.76 1.96
CA TYR A 13 5.42 8.04 1.98
C TYR A 13 6.86 7.90 1.47
N GLY A 14 7.52 9.02 1.18
CA GLY A 14 8.91 9.08 0.72
C GLY A 14 9.04 9.19 -0.80
N GLU A 15 10.18 8.74 -1.33
CA GLU A 15 10.45 8.72 -2.76
C GLU A 15 9.52 7.71 -3.46
N PRO A 16 8.68 8.13 -4.42
CA PRO A 16 7.82 7.23 -5.16
C PRO A 16 8.62 6.35 -6.13
N TRP A 17 8.06 5.22 -6.53
CA TRP A 17 8.70 4.39 -7.55
C TRP A 17 8.82 5.12 -8.89
N SER A 18 9.85 4.79 -9.63
CA SER A 18 9.99 5.23 -11.03
C SER A 18 8.91 4.61 -11.91
N TRP A 19 8.62 5.25 -13.04
CA TRP A 19 7.66 4.71 -14.01
C TRP A 19 8.10 3.35 -14.60
N GLY A 20 9.41 3.10 -14.71
CA GLY A 20 9.95 1.80 -15.12
C GLY A 20 9.62 0.71 -14.09
N GLN A 21 9.93 0.95 -12.82
CA GLN A 21 9.59 0.03 -11.73
C GLN A 21 8.09 -0.28 -11.67
N ARG A 22 7.22 0.73 -11.85
CA ARG A 22 5.77 0.52 -11.89
C ARG A 22 5.33 -0.36 -13.06
N ALA A 23 5.91 -0.16 -14.24
CA ALA A 23 5.63 -0.99 -15.40
C ALA A 23 6.06 -2.45 -15.18
N ASP A 24 7.23 -2.67 -14.59
CA ASP A 24 7.76 -4.02 -14.31
C ASP A 24 6.89 -4.79 -13.31
N TYR A 25 6.25 -4.06 -12.39
CA TYR A 25 5.34 -4.64 -11.41
C TYR A 25 4.12 -5.32 -12.05
N ALA A 26 3.59 -4.81 -13.17
CA ALA A 26 2.44 -5.45 -13.83
C ALA A 26 2.73 -6.90 -14.23
N GLY A 27 3.88 -7.13 -14.88
CA GLY A 27 4.32 -8.47 -15.30
C GLY A 27 4.66 -9.37 -14.11
N PHE A 28 5.37 -8.83 -13.12
CA PHE A 28 5.71 -9.55 -11.88
C PHE A 28 4.45 -10.02 -11.14
N LEU A 29 3.50 -9.12 -10.91
CA LEU A 29 2.26 -9.41 -10.19
C LEU A 29 1.48 -10.52 -10.89
N LYS A 30 1.34 -10.46 -12.22
CA LYS A 30 0.63 -11.49 -12.97
C LYS A 30 1.32 -12.84 -12.85
N LYS A 31 2.63 -12.88 -13.06
CA LYS A 31 3.45 -14.11 -13.01
C LYS A 31 3.29 -14.86 -11.70
N HIS A 32 3.07 -14.13 -10.60
CA HIS A 32 2.94 -14.70 -9.26
C HIS A 32 1.50 -14.75 -8.74
N GLY A 33 0.50 -14.58 -9.62
CA GLY A 33 -0.91 -14.78 -9.28
C GLY A 33 -1.50 -13.70 -8.36
N PHE A 34 -0.99 -12.47 -8.45
CA PHE A 34 -1.69 -11.29 -7.96
C PHE A 34 -2.70 -10.82 -9.01
N SER A 35 -3.67 -10.04 -8.57
CA SER A 35 -4.85 -9.64 -9.37
C SER A 35 -4.93 -8.15 -9.64
N PHE A 36 -4.30 -7.31 -8.83
CA PHE A 36 -4.43 -5.86 -8.96
C PHE A 36 -3.20 -5.09 -8.48
N TYR A 37 -3.09 -3.85 -8.97
CA TYR A 37 -2.15 -2.83 -8.52
C TYR A 37 -2.88 -1.49 -8.38
N ILE A 38 -2.77 -0.84 -7.21
CA ILE A 38 -3.37 0.46 -6.92
C ILE A 38 -2.26 1.51 -6.82
N TYR A 39 -2.27 2.49 -7.72
CA TYR A 39 -1.43 3.68 -7.66
C TYR A 39 -2.00 4.65 -6.62
N ALA A 40 -1.34 4.80 -5.47
CA ALA A 40 -1.74 5.73 -4.42
C ALA A 40 -0.56 6.40 -3.67
N PRO A 41 0.57 6.73 -4.34
CA PRO A 41 1.75 7.20 -3.61
C PRO A 41 1.44 8.52 -2.91
N LYS A 42 1.73 8.59 -1.60
CA LYS A 42 1.42 9.79 -0.79
C LYS A 42 2.15 11.03 -1.32
N GLY A 43 3.31 10.85 -1.95
CA GLY A 43 4.06 11.91 -2.61
C GLY A 43 3.42 12.51 -3.88
N ASP A 44 2.39 11.89 -4.47
CA ASP A 44 1.67 12.47 -5.60
C ASP A 44 0.63 13.50 -5.12
N SER A 45 1.09 14.75 -5.06
CA SER A 45 0.25 15.85 -4.59
C SER A 45 -1.05 16.05 -5.38
N TYR A 46 -1.14 15.66 -6.67
CA TYR A 46 -2.36 15.88 -7.48
C TYR A 46 -3.48 14.88 -7.17
N LEU A 47 -3.12 13.74 -6.58
CA LEU A 47 -4.07 12.80 -5.97
C LEU A 47 -4.39 13.14 -4.52
N ARG A 48 -3.59 14.02 -3.90
CA ARG A 48 -3.75 14.46 -2.51
C ARG A 48 -3.93 15.97 -2.38
N LYS A 49 -2.97 16.71 -1.85
CA LYS A 49 -3.13 18.14 -1.44
C LYS A 49 -3.53 19.10 -2.57
N LYS A 50 -3.08 18.84 -3.80
CA LYS A 50 -3.39 19.62 -5.01
C LYS A 50 -4.58 19.08 -5.80
N TRP A 51 -5.45 18.28 -5.18
CA TRP A 51 -6.59 17.69 -5.87
C TRP A 51 -7.56 18.73 -6.48
N ARG A 52 -7.58 19.95 -5.95
CA ARG A 52 -8.38 21.08 -6.45
C ARG A 52 -7.76 21.76 -7.68
N GLU A 53 -6.49 21.51 -7.99
CA GLU A 53 -5.82 22.04 -9.18
C GLU A 53 -6.17 21.21 -10.43
N PRO A 54 -6.04 21.77 -11.65
CA PRO A 54 -6.20 20.98 -12.88
C PRO A 54 -5.31 19.73 -12.89
N PHE A 55 -5.85 18.59 -13.35
CA PHE A 55 -5.06 17.36 -13.41
C PHE A 55 -4.00 17.49 -14.51
N PRO A 56 -2.69 17.31 -14.23
CA PRO A 56 -1.67 17.51 -15.25
C PRO A 56 -1.80 16.50 -16.38
N LYS A 57 -1.87 16.98 -17.63
CA LYS A 57 -1.95 16.10 -18.82
C LYS A 57 -0.82 15.09 -18.89
N VAL A 58 0.41 15.50 -18.55
CA VAL A 58 1.58 14.62 -18.52
C VAL A 58 1.43 13.49 -17.49
N LEU A 59 0.79 13.77 -16.34
CA LEU A 59 0.51 12.74 -15.34
C LEU A 59 -0.59 11.80 -15.82
N GLU A 60 -1.66 12.34 -16.42
CA GLU A 60 -2.73 11.56 -17.05
C GLU A 60 -2.17 10.61 -18.13
N GLU A 61 -1.31 11.08 -19.03
CA GLU A 61 -0.66 10.27 -20.07
C GLU A 61 0.18 9.12 -19.49
N LYS A 62 0.97 9.40 -18.44
CA LYS A 62 1.79 8.39 -17.76
C LYS A 62 0.93 7.32 -17.08
N LEU A 63 -0.16 7.73 -16.42
CA LEU A 63 -1.10 6.82 -15.78
C LEU A 63 -1.90 6.01 -16.80
N THR A 64 -2.32 6.59 -17.91
CA THR A 64 -2.97 5.87 -19.02
C THR A 64 -2.04 4.79 -19.60
N LYS A 65 -0.75 5.10 -19.77
CA LYS A 65 0.25 4.12 -20.21
C LYS A 65 0.39 2.98 -19.20
N LEU A 66 0.51 3.29 -17.91
CA LEU A 66 0.63 2.29 -16.84
C LEU A 66 -0.63 1.41 -16.75
N SER A 67 -1.81 2.02 -16.82
CA SER A 67 -3.11 1.34 -16.87
C SER A 67 -3.16 0.32 -18.02
N GLY A 68 -2.79 0.75 -19.23
CA GLY A 68 -2.71 -0.14 -20.39
C GLY A 68 -1.73 -1.30 -20.22
N GLN A 69 -0.57 -1.06 -19.59
CA GLN A 69 0.40 -2.13 -19.28
C GLN A 69 -0.17 -3.14 -18.26
N CYS A 70 -0.86 -2.67 -17.22
CA CYS A 70 -1.57 -3.56 -16.28
C CYS A 70 -2.63 -4.40 -17.00
N HIS A 71 -3.48 -3.79 -17.83
CA HIS A 71 -4.51 -4.50 -18.58
C HIS A 71 -3.93 -5.54 -19.53
N MET A 72 -2.86 -5.21 -20.26
CA MET A 72 -2.14 -6.15 -21.13
C MET A 72 -1.58 -7.35 -20.35
N ALA A 73 -1.14 -7.15 -19.11
CA ALA A 73 -0.70 -8.23 -18.22
C ALA A 73 -1.88 -8.97 -17.56
N GLY A 74 -3.12 -8.50 -17.71
CA GLY A 74 -4.29 -9.07 -17.02
C GLY A 74 -4.31 -8.77 -15.52
N ILE A 75 -3.86 -7.57 -15.14
CA ILE A 75 -3.91 -6.99 -13.79
C ILE A 75 -4.93 -5.85 -13.79
N GLU A 76 -5.83 -5.84 -12.81
CA GLU A 76 -6.76 -4.74 -12.59
C GLU A 76 -5.99 -3.50 -12.12
N PHE A 77 -6.13 -2.38 -12.84
CA PHE A 77 -5.46 -1.13 -12.49
C PHE A 77 -6.34 -0.28 -11.59
N GLY A 78 -5.75 0.23 -10.51
CA GLY A 78 -6.44 1.09 -9.56
C GLY A 78 -5.74 2.43 -9.33
N ILE A 79 -6.53 3.42 -8.92
CA ILE A 79 -6.04 4.71 -8.41
C ILE A 79 -6.62 4.93 -7.02
N GLY A 80 -5.77 5.31 -6.07
CA GLY A 80 -6.16 5.85 -4.78
C GLY A 80 -6.20 7.38 -4.84
N PHE A 81 -7.38 7.96 -4.70
CA PHE A 81 -7.60 9.40 -4.66
C PHE A 81 -7.88 9.84 -3.24
N SER A 82 -7.02 10.70 -2.71
CA SER A 82 -7.13 11.27 -1.37
C SER A 82 -7.55 12.74 -1.46
N PRO A 83 -8.83 13.09 -1.66
CA PRO A 83 -9.27 14.49 -1.75
C PRO A 83 -9.08 15.20 -0.40
N TYR A 84 -7.86 15.66 -0.14
CA TYR A 84 -7.38 16.07 1.18
C TYR A 84 -8.33 17.09 1.81
N GLU A 85 -8.85 16.71 2.98
CA GLU A 85 -9.75 17.49 3.83
C GLU A 85 -11.01 18.02 3.11
N ILE A 86 -11.49 17.33 2.07
CA ILE A 86 -12.69 17.70 1.33
C ILE A 86 -13.92 17.92 2.22
N TYR A 87 -14.04 17.16 3.30
CA TYR A 87 -15.18 17.19 4.21
C TYR A 87 -15.13 18.33 5.24
N LEU A 88 -14.05 19.12 5.28
CA LEU A 88 -13.97 20.32 6.12
C LEU A 88 -14.77 21.50 5.54
N SER A 89 -15.06 21.47 4.23
CA SER A 89 -15.92 22.44 3.54
C SER A 89 -17.27 21.83 3.14
N SER A 90 -18.21 22.66 2.69
CA SER A 90 -19.44 22.19 2.05
C SER A 90 -19.13 21.37 0.79
N PHE A 91 -19.89 20.30 0.56
CA PHE A 91 -19.86 19.54 -0.69
C PHE A 91 -20.82 20.16 -1.73
N ASP A 92 -20.60 21.44 -2.02
CA ASP A 92 -21.42 22.25 -2.92
C ASP A 92 -21.12 21.98 -4.41
N LEU A 93 -21.74 22.76 -5.29
CA LEU A 93 -21.60 22.59 -6.73
C LEU A 93 -20.17 22.81 -7.24
N ASP A 94 -19.40 23.72 -6.63
CA ASP A 94 -18.06 24.01 -7.10
C ASP A 94 -17.08 22.93 -6.67
N VAL A 95 -17.22 22.43 -5.44
CA VAL A 95 -16.50 21.23 -4.99
C VAL A 95 -16.87 20.01 -5.84
N LYS A 96 -18.16 19.80 -6.13
CA LYS A 96 -18.63 18.70 -6.99
C LYS A 96 -18.06 18.77 -8.41
N LYS A 97 -17.92 19.96 -9.01
CA LYS A 97 -17.25 20.13 -10.32
C LYS A 97 -15.78 19.70 -10.27
N LEU A 98 -15.05 20.07 -9.21
CA LEU A 98 -13.65 19.67 -9.05
C LEU A 98 -13.50 18.14 -8.95
N VAL A 99 -14.37 17.50 -8.17
CA VAL A 99 -14.39 16.03 -8.05
C VAL A 99 -14.81 15.38 -9.37
N GLN A 100 -15.81 15.92 -10.08
CA GLN A 100 -16.21 15.44 -11.41
C GLN A 100 -15.03 15.44 -12.38
N ASN A 101 -14.25 16.52 -12.42
CA ASN A 101 -13.07 16.61 -13.30
C ASN A 101 -12.04 15.51 -13.01
N ARG A 102 -11.87 15.13 -11.74
CA ARG A 102 -11.02 14.00 -11.34
C ARG A 102 -11.61 12.65 -11.77
N ILE A 103 -12.91 12.44 -11.54
CA ILE A 103 -13.63 11.24 -12.01
C ILE A 103 -13.47 11.08 -13.53
N ASP A 104 -13.67 12.14 -14.31
CA ASP A 104 -13.57 12.09 -15.76
C ASP A 104 -12.15 11.74 -16.23
N ALA A 105 -11.12 12.28 -15.56
CA ALA A 105 -9.74 11.89 -15.83
C ALA A 105 -9.48 10.42 -15.52
N PHE A 106 -9.92 9.92 -14.37
CA PHE A 106 -9.74 8.52 -14.00
C PHE A 106 -10.53 7.55 -14.90
N ASN A 107 -11.71 7.97 -15.38
CA ASN A 107 -12.46 7.22 -16.38
C ASN A 107 -11.69 7.14 -17.72
N ARG A 108 -11.05 8.24 -18.17
CA ARG A 108 -10.21 8.25 -19.39
C ARG A 108 -8.94 7.40 -19.26
N ILE A 109 -8.35 7.34 -18.06
CA ILE A 109 -7.20 6.48 -17.74
C ILE A 109 -7.57 4.99 -17.78
N GLY A 110 -8.85 4.65 -17.60
CA GLY A 110 -9.33 3.27 -17.58
C GLY A 110 -9.17 2.58 -16.21
N VAL A 111 -9.46 3.29 -15.12
CA VAL A 111 -9.39 2.74 -13.76
C VAL A 111 -10.44 1.65 -13.53
N ASP A 112 -10.02 0.45 -13.12
CA ASP A 112 -10.90 -0.66 -12.71
C ASP A 112 -11.29 -0.58 -11.24
N LYS A 113 -10.31 -0.25 -10.38
CA LYS A 113 -10.47 -0.15 -8.93
C LYS A 113 -10.25 1.29 -8.46
N PHE A 114 -11.30 1.94 -7.99
CA PHE A 114 -11.21 3.32 -7.52
C PHE A 114 -11.18 3.37 -5.98
N GLY A 115 -10.02 3.71 -5.43
CA GLY A 115 -9.82 4.00 -4.02
C GLY A 115 -10.19 5.44 -3.69
N ILE A 116 -11.10 5.64 -2.74
CA ILE A 116 -11.46 6.96 -2.20
C ILE A 116 -10.90 7.00 -0.78
N LEU A 117 -9.87 7.81 -0.55
CA LEU A 117 -9.02 7.66 0.63
C LEU A 117 -9.14 8.91 1.52
N MET A 118 -9.57 8.72 2.77
CA MET A 118 -9.69 9.77 3.77
C MET A 118 -8.86 9.47 5.03
N ASP A 119 -7.81 8.67 4.84
CA ASP A 119 -6.73 8.41 5.78
C ASP A 119 -5.86 9.66 6.01
N ASP A 120 -5.29 9.77 7.20
CA ASP A 120 -4.28 10.77 7.55
C ASP A 120 -4.76 12.22 7.46
N MET A 121 -5.96 12.47 8.00
CA MET A 121 -6.66 13.76 7.98
C MET A 121 -7.44 13.99 9.29
N LYS A 122 -7.84 15.24 9.59
CA LYS A 122 -8.61 15.60 10.80
C LYS A 122 -9.92 14.80 10.90
N GLY A 123 -10.21 14.20 12.05
CA GLY A 123 -11.38 13.33 12.28
C GLY A 123 -12.34 13.77 13.39
N ASP A 124 -11.92 14.66 14.28
CA ASP A 124 -12.73 15.20 15.40
C ASP A 124 -13.76 16.26 14.96
N LEU A 125 -14.60 15.92 13.98
CA LEU A 125 -15.63 16.79 13.42
C LEU A 125 -17.04 16.17 13.56
N PRO A 126 -18.04 16.93 14.03
CA PRO A 126 -19.44 16.50 14.01
C PRO A 126 -19.92 16.13 12.61
N GLY A 127 -20.59 14.98 12.49
CA GLY A 127 -21.13 14.51 11.21
C GLY A 127 -20.06 14.05 10.22
N LEU A 128 -18.86 13.66 10.67
CA LEU A 128 -17.81 13.16 9.77
C LEU A 128 -18.33 12.01 8.90
N ALA A 129 -18.96 11.00 9.48
CA ALA A 129 -19.49 9.85 8.74
C ALA A 129 -20.49 10.29 7.65
N ASP A 130 -21.43 11.19 7.96
CA ASP A 130 -22.39 11.73 6.98
C ASP A 130 -21.70 12.34 5.76
N ARG A 131 -20.70 13.19 6.01
CA ARG A 131 -19.97 13.89 4.94
C ARG A 131 -19.17 12.92 4.08
N GLN A 132 -18.52 11.94 4.70
CA GLN A 132 -17.76 10.93 3.98
C GLN A 132 -18.67 10.04 3.14
N VAL A 133 -19.82 9.62 3.67
CA VAL A 133 -20.84 8.87 2.93
C VAL A 133 -21.37 9.66 1.74
N GLU A 134 -21.72 10.94 1.93
CA GLU A 134 -22.20 11.80 0.84
C GLU A 134 -21.20 11.84 -0.31
N ILE A 135 -19.92 12.10 -0.01
CA ILE A 135 -18.85 12.22 -1.00
C ILE A 135 -18.59 10.89 -1.70
N VAL A 136 -18.44 9.80 -0.93
CA VAL A 136 -18.11 8.47 -1.47
C VAL A 136 -19.22 7.96 -2.37
N ASN A 137 -20.49 8.02 -1.93
CA ASN A 137 -21.62 7.58 -2.74
C ASN A 137 -21.78 8.46 -3.99
N TRP A 138 -21.54 9.77 -3.87
CA TRP A 138 -21.61 10.68 -5.02
C TRP A 138 -20.57 10.34 -6.09
N ILE A 139 -19.33 10.03 -5.68
CA ILE A 139 -18.24 9.58 -6.57
C ILE A 139 -18.60 8.24 -7.20
N ALA A 140 -19.00 7.27 -6.37
CA ALA A 140 -19.29 5.91 -6.81
C ALA A 140 -20.45 5.85 -7.82
N ALA A 141 -21.40 6.79 -7.76
CA ALA A 141 -22.49 6.89 -8.72
C ALA A 141 -22.09 7.45 -10.10
N ARG A 142 -20.89 8.03 -10.25
CA ARG A 142 -20.47 8.78 -11.44
C ARG A 142 -19.20 8.26 -12.13
N SER A 143 -18.41 7.44 -11.44
CA SER A 143 -17.25 6.79 -12.05
C SER A 143 -17.65 5.50 -12.78
N ASN A 144 -16.91 5.18 -13.84
CA ASN A 144 -17.03 3.95 -14.60
C ASN A 144 -16.20 2.79 -14.01
N ALA A 145 -15.50 3.02 -12.90
CA ALA A 145 -14.74 1.97 -12.22
C ALA A 145 -15.64 0.81 -11.81
N ARG A 146 -15.12 -0.41 -11.92
CA ARG A 146 -15.86 -1.65 -11.65
C ARG A 146 -15.93 -1.95 -10.16
N GLN A 147 -14.93 -1.48 -9.41
CA GLN A 147 -14.80 -1.73 -7.99
C GLN A 147 -14.44 -0.44 -7.26
N PHE A 148 -15.04 -0.24 -6.09
CA PHE A 148 -14.80 0.92 -5.24
C PHE A 148 -14.34 0.46 -3.87
N VAL A 149 -13.35 1.15 -3.32
CA VAL A 149 -12.88 0.90 -1.95
C VAL A 149 -12.65 2.23 -1.24
N PHE A 150 -13.24 2.36 -0.05
CA PHE A 150 -13.15 3.54 0.77
C PHE A 150 -12.16 3.31 1.92
N CYS A 151 -11.19 4.22 2.12
CA CYS A 151 -10.41 4.27 3.35
C CYS A 151 -11.02 5.33 4.29
N PRO A 152 -11.71 4.93 5.38
CA PRO A 152 -12.19 5.87 6.39
C PRO A 152 -11.02 6.56 7.11
N THR A 153 -11.30 7.66 7.81
CA THR A 153 -10.28 8.36 8.63
C THR A 153 -9.79 7.50 9.78
N TYR A 154 -10.69 6.73 10.38
CA TYR A 154 -10.36 5.71 11.36
C TYR A 154 -10.40 4.37 10.64
N TYR A 155 -9.23 3.83 10.26
CA TYR A 155 -9.09 2.62 9.44
C TYR A 155 -8.50 1.43 10.22
N SER A 156 -8.50 1.53 11.55
CA SER A 156 -8.02 0.52 12.51
C SER A 156 -8.58 0.80 13.91
N LEU A 157 -8.41 -0.16 14.82
CA LEU A 157 -8.63 0.02 16.26
C LEU A 157 -7.45 0.69 16.98
N ASP A 158 -6.39 1.06 16.25
CA ASP A 158 -5.19 1.66 16.83
C ASP A 158 -5.51 3.00 17.52
N PRO A 159 -5.28 3.13 18.84
CA PRO A 159 -5.48 4.40 19.55
C PRO A 159 -4.63 5.55 19.00
N VAL A 160 -3.56 5.25 18.24
CA VAL A 160 -2.77 6.28 17.57
C VAL A 160 -3.60 7.12 16.60
N LEU A 161 -4.65 6.56 15.99
CA LEU A 161 -5.51 7.28 15.05
C LEU A 161 -6.27 8.39 15.77
N GLU A 162 -6.87 8.12 16.94
CA GLU A 162 -7.52 9.17 17.72
C GLU A 162 -6.54 10.20 18.28
N LYS A 163 -5.31 9.79 18.59
CA LYS A 163 -4.26 10.70 19.03
C LYS A 163 -3.83 11.67 17.92
N LEU A 164 -3.78 11.21 16.67
CA LEU A 164 -3.32 12.02 15.53
C LEU A 164 -4.45 12.81 14.88
N PHE A 165 -5.65 12.22 14.77
CA PHE A 165 -6.76 12.78 14.01
C PHE A 165 -7.87 13.34 14.92
N GLY A 166 -7.71 13.19 16.23
CA GLY A 166 -8.70 13.58 17.24
C GLY A 166 -9.73 12.46 17.49
N LYS A 167 -10.59 12.67 18.49
CA LYS A 167 -11.54 11.65 18.96
C LYS A 167 -12.52 11.22 17.87
N MET A 168 -12.67 9.91 17.68
CA MET A 168 -13.61 9.36 16.72
C MET A 168 -15.05 9.69 17.13
N PRO A 169 -15.90 10.20 16.22
CA PRO A 169 -17.31 10.40 16.49
C PRO A 169 -18.02 9.10 16.90
N ALA A 170 -18.97 9.18 17.82
CA ALA A 170 -19.76 8.03 18.23
C ALA A 170 -20.57 7.45 17.06
N GLY A 171 -20.61 6.12 16.94
CA GLY A 171 -21.36 5.43 15.88
C GLY A 171 -20.74 5.54 14.47
N TYR A 172 -19.47 5.95 14.37
CA TYR A 172 -18.80 6.23 13.09
C TYR A 172 -18.81 5.00 12.16
N TYR A 173 -18.36 3.83 12.64
CA TYR A 173 -18.31 2.61 11.84
C TYR A 173 -19.69 2.09 11.46
N GLU A 174 -20.63 2.08 12.40
CA GLU A 174 -21.99 1.62 12.20
C GLU A 174 -22.69 2.46 11.13
N LYS A 175 -22.48 3.77 11.15
CA LYS A 175 -23.04 4.69 10.15
C LYS A 175 -22.44 4.47 8.77
N LEU A 176 -21.11 4.41 8.66
CA LEU A 176 -20.45 4.10 7.39
C LEU A 176 -20.95 2.76 6.83
N GLY A 177 -20.99 1.73 7.68
CA GLY A 177 -21.44 0.39 7.29
C GLY A 177 -22.88 0.37 6.77
N LYS A 178 -23.77 1.15 7.39
CA LYS A 178 -25.19 1.25 7.02
C LYS A 178 -25.45 2.07 5.77
N GLU A 179 -24.74 3.19 5.58
CA GLU A 179 -25.12 4.23 4.60
C GLU A 179 -24.22 4.29 3.36
N LEU A 180 -23.00 3.72 3.41
CA LEU A 180 -22.20 3.54 2.19
C LEU A 180 -22.89 2.58 1.22
N ASP A 181 -22.88 2.93 -0.06
CA ASP A 181 -23.34 2.07 -1.15
C ASP A 181 -22.73 0.66 -0.99
N LYS A 182 -23.56 -0.37 -1.15
CA LYS A 182 -23.18 -1.78 -0.95
C LYS A 182 -22.06 -2.23 -1.89
N LYS A 183 -21.86 -1.54 -3.03
CA LYS A 183 -20.76 -1.84 -3.96
C LYS A 183 -19.39 -1.31 -3.49
N VAL A 184 -19.37 -0.45 -2.47
CA VAL A 184 -18.13 0.15 -1.94
C VAL A 184 -17.57 -0.74 -0.83
N SER A 185 -16.40 -1.32 -1.04
CA SER A 185 -15.67 -2.01 0.03
C SER A 185 -14.98 -1.02 0.96
N MET A 186 -14.51 -1.46 2.12
CA MET A 186 -13.77 -0.59 3.06
C MET A 186 -12.38 -1.14 3.33
N PHE A 187 -11.37 -0.27 3.26
CA PHE A 187 -10.03 -0.60 3.71
C PHE A 187 -9.98 -0.73 5.24
N TRP A 188 -9.12 -1.62 5.70
CA TRP A 188 -8.83 -1.84 7.11
C TRP A 188 -7.37 -2.28 7.28
N THR A 189 -6.63 -1.70 8.22
CA THR A 189 -5.23 -2.09 8.46
C THR A 189 -5.06 -3.10 9.60
N GLY A 190 -6.13 -3.34 10.38
CA GLY A 190 -6.17 -4.33 11.45
C GLY A 190 -6.36 -3.71 12.83
N GLU A 191 -5.89 -4.41 13.86
CA GLU A 191 -5.91 -3.91 15.26
C GLU A 191 -4.96 -2.72 15.44
N GLN A 192 -3.93 -2.64 14.61
CA GLN A 192 -2.95 -1.55 14.56
C GLN A 192 -2.80 -1.02 13.14
N VAL A 193 -2.27 0.20 13.00
CA VAL A 193 -1.89 0.76 11.70
C VAL A 193 -0.91 -0.18 10.98
N CYS A 194 0.05 -0.73 11.71
CA CYS A 194 0.97 -1.77 11.24
C CYS A 194 0.76 -3.05 12.06
N SER A 195 -0.28 -3.82 11.72
CA SER A 195 -0.65 -5.03 12.49
C SER A 195 0.37 -6.16 12.35
N LYS A 196 0.72 -6.81 13.47
CA LYS A 196 1.61 -7.99 13.49
C LYS A 196 0.94 -9.27 13.02
N SER A 197 -0.38 -9.38 13.18
CA SER A 197 -1.16 -10.54 12.79
C SER A 197 -2.64 -10.18 12.62
N TYR A 198 -3.40 -11.07 11.99
CA TYR A 198 -4.84 -10.94 11.82
C TYR A 198 -5.54 -12.22 12.30
N SER A 199 -6.23 -12.15 13.43
CA SER A 199 -7.03 -13.28 13.93
C SER A 199 -8.38 -13.36 13.21
N GLU A 200 -8.94 -14.56 13.10
CA GLU A 200 -10.30 -14.76 12.58
C GLU A 200 -11.36 -14.01 13.40
N GLU A 201 -11.22 -14.03 14.73
CA GLU A 201 -12.12 -13.31 15.64
C GLU A 201 -12.16 -11.81 15.32
N HIS A 202 -10.99 -11.18 15.17
CA HIS A 202 -10.88 -9.76 14.81
C HIS A 202 -11.50 -9.46 13.46
N LEU A 203 -11.22 -10.26 12.44
CA LEU A 203 -11.77 -10.03 11.10
C LEU A 203 -13.29 -10.21 11.06
N ARG A 204 -13.83 -11.18 11.82
CA ARG A 204 -15.27 -11.41 11.96
C ARG A 204 -15.96 -10.26 12.68
N SER A 205 -15.40 -9.79 13.81
CA SER A 205 -15.96 -8.65 14.54
C SER A 205 -15.87 -7.36 13.73
N THR A 206 -14.76 -7.13 13.03
CA THR A 206 -14.59 -6.03 12.08
C THR A 206 -15.66 -6.07 10.99
N ALA A 207 -15.86 -7.23 10.35
CA ALA A 207 -16.87 -7.36 9.30
C ALA A 207 -18.29 -7.10 9.81
N ALA A 208 -18.60 -7.47 11.05
CA ALA A 208 -19.88 -7.15 11.69
C ALA A 208 -20.04 -5.65 11.94
N ALA A 209 -19.01 -4.98 12.47
CA ALA A 209 -19.02 -3.54 12.73
C ALA A 209 -19.14 -2.70 11.44
N LEU A 210 -18.41 -3.09 10.39
CA LEU A 210 -18.45 -2.43 9.08
C LEU A 210 -19.68 -2.83 8.24
N GLY A 211 -20.43 -3.86 8.66
CA GLY A 211 -21.54 -4.43 7.88
C GLY A 211 -21.13 -5.08 6.55
N ARG A 212 -19.82 -5.30 6.34
CA ARG A 212 -19.23 -5.87 5.11
C ARG A 212 -17.82 -6.41 5.40
N LYS A 213 -17.36 -7.38 4.60
CA LYS A 213 -15.98 -7.87 4.70
C LYS A 213 -14.99 -6.75 4.36
N PRO A 214 -13.94 -6.53 5.16
CA PRO A 214 -12.93 -5.53 4.86
C PRO A 214 -12.03 -5.96 3.69
N VAL A 215 -11.47 -4.97 2.99
CA VAL A 215 -10.27 -5.13 2.18
C VAL A 215 -9.10 -4.80 3.09
N LEU A 216 -8.14 -5.70 3.27
CA LEU A 216 -6.96 -5.37 4.06
C LEU A 216 -6.06 -4.42 3.28
N TRP A 217 -5.62 -3.36 3.94
CA TRP A 217 -4.43 -2.59 3.58
C TRP A 217 -3.34 -3.02 4.57
N ASP A 218 -2.54 -4.02 4.19
CA ASP A 218 -1.51 -4.58 5.06
C ASP A 218 -0.23 -3.74 4.96
N ASN A 219 0.07 -3.01 6.04
CA ASN A 219 1.28 -2.20 6.18
C ASN A 219 2.50 -3.06 6.54
N TYR A 220 2.76 -4.07 5.72
CA TYR A 220 4.00 -4.84 5.69
C TYR A 220 4.22 -5.37 4.27
N PRO A 221 5.36 -5.07 3.61
CA PRO A 221 6.63 -4.64 4.20
C PRO A 221 6.88 -3.12 4.28
N VAL A 222 5.91 -2.24 4.00
CA VAL A 222 6.17 -0.78 3.98
C VAL A 222 7.10 -0.31 5.11
N ASN A 223 8.14 0.44 4.74
CA ASN A 223 9.18 0.93 5.63
C ASN A 223 9.29 2.45 5.53
N ASP A 224 8.16 3.13 5.43
CA ASP A 224 8.11 4.57 5.21
C ASP A 224 8.05 5.38 6.51
N GLY A 225 8.06 6.70 6.35
CA GLY A 225 7.99 7.63 7.46
C GLY A 225 9.25 7.67 8.34
N PRO A 226 9.29 8.60 9.31
CA PRO A 226 10.54 8.95 10.01
C PRO A 226 11.15 7.82 10.86
N ARG A 227 10.33 6.82 11.23
CA ARG A 227 10.76 5.71 12.08
C ARG A 227 11.10 4.47 11.27
N MET A 228 10.25 4.07 10.31
CA MET A 228 10.43 2.79 9.63
C MET A 228 11.46 2.86 8.49
N CYS A 229 11.71 4.06 7.92
CA CYS A 229 12.75 4.21 6.88
C CYS A 229 14.15 3.84 7.34
N LYS A 230 14.34 3.69 8.65
CA LYS A 230 15.58 3.21 9.27
C LYS A 230 15.77 1.70 9.15
N PHE A 231 14.86 0.95 8.57
CA PHE A 231 14.90 -0.52 8.45
C PHE A 231 14.61 -0.96 7.01
N LEU A 232 15.13 -2.13 6.60
CA LEU A 232 14.70 -2.83 5.38
C LEU A 232 13.87 -4.05 5.77
N HIS A 233 12.56 -3.96 5.62
CA HIS A 233 11.61 -4.99 6.03
C HIS A 233 11.60 -6.18 5.06
N LEU A 234 12.52 -7.12 5.25
CA LEU A 234 12.73 -8.27 4.36
C LEU A 234 12.25 -9.61 4.93
N ARG A 235 11.92 -9.69 6.22
CA ARG A 235 11.50 -10.95 6.84
C ARG A 235 10.26 -11.52 6.12
N PRO A 236 10.18 -12.85 5.98
CA PRO A 236 9.01 -13.48 5.39
C PRO A 236 7.75 -13.14 6.19
N VAL A 237 6.61 -13.02 5.52
CA VAL A 237 5.36 -12.70 6.22
C VAL A 237 5.04 -13.78 7.26
N THR A 238 4.50 -13.34 8.40
CA THR A 238 3.96 -14.20 9.46
C THR A 238 2.67 -13.56 10.00
N GLY A 239 1.83 -14.31 10.71
CA GLY A 239 0.58 -13.77 11.27
C GLY A 239 -0.54 -13.51 10.25
N ARG A 240 -0.38 -13.96 8.99
CA ARG A 240 -1.37 -13.91 7.91
C ARG A 240 -1.82 -15.34 7.53
N PRO A 241 -2.53 -16.07 8.41
CA PRO A 241 -2.94 -17.45 8.12
C PRO A 241 -3.88 -17.48 6.92
N ALA A 242 -3.68 -18.41 5.97
CA ALA A 242 -4.41 -18.43 4.69
C ALA A 242 -5.95 -18.42 4.84
N GLN A 243 -6.45 -19.01 5.94
CA GLN A 243 -7.88 -19.08 6.28
C GLN A 243 -8.51 -17.68 6.45
N MET A 244 -7.71 -16.66 6.80
CA MET A 244 -8.18 -15.29 6.95
C MET A 244 -8.87 -14.76 5.68
N GLY A 245 -8.49 -15.26 4.50
CA GLY A 245 -9.09 -14.88 3.23
C GLY A 245 -10.60 -15.10 3.18
N GLY A 246 -11.12 -16.09 3.93
CA GLY A 246 -12.56 -16.32 4.07
C GLY A 246 -13.34 -15.14 4.67
N TRP A 247 -12.65 -14.23 5.35
CA TRP A 247 -13.20 -13.06 6.03
C TRP A 247 -12.91 -11.73 5.32
N LEU A 248 -12.24 -11.77 4.17
CA LEU A 248 -11.80 -10.58 3.43
C LEU A 248 -12.55 -10.43 2.10
N ALA A 249 -12.71 -9.18 1.66
CA ALA A 249 -13.10 -8.84 0.30
C ALA A 249 -11.87 -8.73 -0.64
N GLY A 250 -10.70 -8.46 -0.07
CA GLY A 250 -9.42 -8.40 -0.76
C GLY A 250 -8.27 -8.15 0.20
N HIS A 251 -7.04 -8.24 -0.29
CA HIS A 251 -5.82 -8.02 0.49
C HIS A 251 -4.80 -7.27 -0.36
N ALA A 252 -4.65 -5.99 -0.07
CA ALA A 252 -3.68 -5.09 -0.68
C ALA A 252 -2.46 -4.95 0.23
N VAL A 253 -1.29 -5.33 -0.27
CA VAL A 253 -0.02 -5.18 0.43
C VAL A 253 0.55 -3.79 0.14
N ASN A 254 0.94 -3.04 1.17
CA ASN A 254 1.69 -1.80 1.04
C ASN A 254 3.20 -2.12 1.05
N PRO A 255 3.90 -1.95 -0.08
CA PRO A 255 5.30 -2.32 -0.22
C PRO A 255 6.25 -1.23 0.31
N MET A 256 7.55 -1.48 0.27
CA MET A 256 8.59 -0.51 0.63
C MET A 256 8.85 0.51 -0.49
N ASN A 257 9.57 1.60 -0.18
CA ASN A 257 10.15 2.48 -1.21
C ASN A 257 11.15 1.73 -2.12
N GLN A 258 11.71 0.62 -1.64
CA GLN A 258 12.57 -0.28 -2.41
C GLN A 258 11.71 -1.27 -3.23
N ALA A 259 11.54 -0.98 -4.51
CA ALA A 259 10.61 -1.70 -5.39
C ALA A 259 11.04 -3.15 -5.61
N THR A 260 12.34 -3.40 -5.80
CA THR A 260 12.87 -4.73 -6.11
C THR A 260 12.87 -5.61 -4.87
N LEU A 261 13.38 -5.10 -3.75
CA LEU A 261 13.41 -5.80 -2.47
C LEU A 261 12.00 -6.14 -1.95
N SER A 262 11.00 -5.29 -2.21
CA SER A 262 9.60 -5.58 -1.87
C SER A 262 9.05 -6.85 -2.53
N LYS A 263 9.54 -7.20 -3.73
CA LYS A 263 9.11 -8.41 -4.44
C LYS A 263 9.40 -9.69 -3.64
N ILE A 264 10.51 -9.71 -2.87
CA ILE A 264 10.86 -10.84 -2.00
C ILE A 264 9.73 -11.10 -1.00
N VAL A 265 9.29 -10.07 -0.29
CA VAL A 265 8.23 -10.22 0.72
C VAL A 265 6.89 -10.55 0.08
N LEU A 266 6.56 -9.94 -1.06
CA LEU A 266 5.34 -10.28 -1.82
C LEU A 266 5.29 -11.76 -2.22
N LEU A 267 6.43 -12.36 -2.58
CA LEU A 267 6.50 -13.79 -2.88
C LEU A 267 6.28 -14.66 -1.63
N THR A 268 6.84 -14.26 -0.48
CA THR A 268 6.55 -14.96 0.79
C THR A 268 5.08 -14.85 1.17
N PHE A 269 4.46 -13.70 0.89
CA PHE A 269 3.03 -13.46 1.08
C PHE A 269 2.17 -14.39 0.23
N LYS A 270 2.44 -14.48 -1.07
CA LYS A 270 1.73 -15.41 -1.94
C LYS A 270 1.94 -16.86 -1.49
N SER A 271 3.15 -17.20 -1.07
CA SER A 271 3.49 -18.53 -0.54
C SER A 271 2.71 -18.86 0.73
N SER A 272 2.46 -17.89 1.62
CA SER A 272 1.64 -18.08 2.83
C SER A 272 0.21 -18.49 2.48
N TYR A 273 -0.42 -17.79 1.53
CA TYR A 273 -1.76 -18.15 1.07
C TYR A 273 -1.80 -19.53 0.39
N ALA A 274 -0.80 -19.84 -0.43
CA ALA A 274 -0.75 -21.09 -1.18
C ALA A 274 -0.48 -22.32 -0.30
N GLN A 275 0.35 -22.18 0.74
CA GLN A 275 0.78 -23.31 1.58
C GLN A 275 -0.05 -23.46 2.87
N GLY A 276 -0.74 -22.40 3.31
CA GLY A 276 -1.57 -22.43 4.50
C GLY A 276 -0.81 -22.95 5.73
N ALA A 277 -1.33 -23.98 6.38
CA ALA A 277 -0.72 -24.57 7.58
C ALA A 277 0.68 -25.18 7.33
N ALA A 278 1.02 -25.52 6.08
CA ALA A 278 2.33 -26.05 5.72
C ALA A 278 3.38 -24.95 5.42
N TYR A 279 3.00 -23.67 5.50
CA TYR A 279 3.89 -22.55 5.23
C TYR A 279 5.07 -22.52 6.20
N ASN A 280 6.29 -22.51 5.65
CA ASN A 280 7.52 -22.35 6.40
C ASN A 280 8.18 -21.01 6.01
N PRO A 281 8.24 -20.03 6.93
CA PRO A 281 8.75 -18.69 6.62
C PRO A 281 10.20 -18.70 6.11
N ASP A 282 11.11 -19.44 6.74
CA ASP A 282 12.53 -19.45 6.37
C ASP A 282 12.75 -20.04 4.97
N LYS A 283 12.08 -21.15 4.66
CA LYS A 283 12.10 -21.74 3.31
C LYS A 283 11.48 -20.81 2.27
N ALA A 284 10.39 -20.12 2.63
CA ALA A 284 9.75 -19.16 1.75
C ALA A 284 10.66 -17.96 1.47
N PHE A 285 11.37 -17.44 2.48
CA PHE A 285 12.33 -16.35 2.32
C PHE A 285 13.46 -16.74 1.37
N ARG A 286 14.16 -17.85 1.62
CA ARG A 286 15.28 -18.30 0.77
C ARG A 286 14.85 -18.48 -0.68
N LYS A 287 13.69 -19.12 -0.89
CA LYS A 287 13.12 -19.30 -2.24
C LYS A 287 12.77 -17.96 -2.89
N ALA A 288 12.13 -17.06 -2.15
CA ALA A 288 11.75 -15.74 -2.66
C ALA A 288 12.96 -14.90 -3.03
N ALA A 289 13.94 -14.81 -2.13
CA ALA A 289 15.18 -14.07 -2.34
C ALA A 289 15.92 -14.60 -3.58
N ALA A 290 16.14 -15.91 -3.68
CA ALA A 290 16.82 -16.52 -4.85
C ALA A 290 16.03 -16.44 -6.18
N MET A 291 14.73 -16.13 -6.15
CA MET A 291 13.96 -15.84 -7.38
C MET A 291 14.11 -14.39 -7.85
N ILE A 292 14.41 -13.46 -6.94
CA ILE A 292 14.58 -12.04 -7.25
C ILE A 292 16.06 -11.70 -7.46
N THR A 293 16.95 -12.31 -6.70
CA THR A 293 18.40 -12.13 -6.78
C THR A 293 19.08 -13.40 -7.26
N CYS A 294 20.41 -13.44 -7.30
CA CYS A 294 21.18 -14.68 -7.37
C CYS A 294 21.18 -15.40 -6.02
N GLN A 295 21.62 -16.66 -6.04
CA GLN A 295 21.64 -17.51 -4.85
C GLN A 295 22.59 -16.99 -3.77
N GLU A 296 23.75 -16.45 -4.15
CA GLU A 296 24.75 -15.90 -3.23
C GLU A 296 24.20 -14.67 -2.50
N MET A 297 23.58 -13.75 -3.22
CA MET A 297 22.97 -12.57 -2.62
C MET A 297 21.78 -12.95 -1.73
N ALA A 298 21.01 -13.98 -2.09
CA ALA A 298 19.91 -14.44 -1.25
C ALA A 298 20.39 -14.93 0.13
N LEU A 299 21.51 -15.66 0.17
CA LEU A 299 22.15 -16.08 1.43
C LEU A 299 22.72 -14.89 2.21
N GLN A 300 23.28 -13.91 1.51
CA GLN A 300 23.78 -12.68 2.13
C GLN A 300 22.67 -11.84 2.76
N LEU A 301 21.55 -11.68 2.06
CA LEU A 301 20.35 -11.03 2.60
C LEU A 301 19.85 -11.74 3.84
N GLU A 302 19.78 -13.08 3.85
CA GLU A 302 19.37 -13.87 5.01
C GLU A 302 20.28 -13.62 6.22
N ARG A 303 21.59 -13.66 6.00
CA ARG A 303 22.62 -13.41 7.03
C ARG A 303 22.49 -12.01 7.63
N ASP A 304 22.18 -11.02 6.80
CA ASP A 304 22.18 -9.60 7.19
C ASP A 304 20.81 -9.11 7.69
N LEU A 305 19.77 -9.97 7.72
CA LEU A 305 18.45 -9.63 8.28
C LEU A 305 18.52 -8.95 9.66
N PRO A 306 19.35 -9.38 10.64
CA PRO A 306 19.46 -8.68 11.92
C PRO A 306 20.01 -7.26 11.81
N ALA A 307 20.94 -7.00 10.87
CA ALA A 307 21.45 -5.66 10.63
C ALA A 307 20.35 -4.76 10.05
N PHE A 308 19.57 -5.30 9.11
CA PHE A 308 18.53 -4.57 8.39
C PHE A 308 17.26 -4.32 9.21
N MET A 309 16.85 -5.28 10.04
CA MET A 309 15.53 -5.26 10.69
C MET A 309 15.57 -5.09 12.20
N ASP A 310 16.68 -5.42 12.87
CA ASP A 310 16.78 -5.29 14.33
C ASP A 310 17.63 -4.07 14.72
N LYS A 311 18.76 -3.86 14.03
CA LYS A 311 19.62 -2.69 14.27
C LYS A 311 19.13 -1.45 13.52
N GLY A 312 18.85 -1.59 12.23
CA GLY A 312 18.52 -0.47 11.36
C GLY A 312 19.68 0.51 11.16
N LEU A 313 19.47 1.56 10.36
CA LEU A 313 20.49 2.55 10.03
C LEU A 313 21.10 3.24 11.26
N ASP A 314 20.27 3.54 12.25
CA ASP A 314 20.71 4.29 13.44
C ASP A 314 21.48 3.38 14.43
N GLY A 315 21.30 2.06 14.35
CA GLY A 315 22.04 1.07 15.14
C GLY A 315 23.32 0.54 14.50
N LEU A 316 23.64 0.95 13.26
CA LEU A 316 24.86 0.57 12.54
C LEU A 316 25.92 1.68 12.66
N THR A 317 27.16 1.30 12.98
CA THR A 317 28.31 2.22 12.90
C THR A 317 28.64 2.55 11.44
N ASP A 318 29.41 3.62 11.22
CA ASP A 318 29.82 3.98 9.86
C ASP A 318 30.72 2.92 9.22
N GLU A 319 31.60 2.26 9.99
CA GLU A 319 32.35 1.09 9.50
C GLU A 319 31.42 -0.06 9.13
N GLY A 320 30.38 -0.32 9.95
CA GLY A 320 29.38 -1.35 9.68
C GLY A 320 28.59 -1.07 8.40
N LYS A 321 28.17 0.17 8.18
CA LYS A 321 27.50 0.59 6.94
C LYS A 321 28.42 0.46 5.74
N ASN A 322 29.68 0.88 5.84
CA ASN A 322 30.63 0.79 4.74
C ASN A 322 30.99 -0.66 4.39
N SER A 323 31.12 -1.53 5.39
CA SER A 323 31.30 -2.96 5.20
C SER A 323 30.13 -3.57 4.43
N LEU A 324 28.90 -3.33 4.88
CA LEU A 324 27.69 -3.78 4.17
C LEU A 324 27.63 -3.21 2.74
N LYS A 325 27.95 -1.92 2.54
CA LYS A 325 27.98 -1.34 1.18
C LYS A 325 28.97 -2.07 0.28
N ALA A 326 30.16 -2.39 0.76
CA ALA A 326 31.17 -3.12 -0.01
C ALA A 326 30.69 -4.54 -0.35
N ASP A 327 30.10 -5.22 0.62
CA ASP A 327 29.47 -6.53 0.48
C ASP A 327 28.43 -6.56 -0.64
N TYR A 328 27.51 -5.58 -0.67
CA TYR A 328 26.47 -5.51 -1.70
C TYR A 328 26.95 -4.90 -3.02
N ALA A 329 28.02 -4.10 -3.00
CA ALA A 329 28.61 -3.53 -4.21
C ALA A 329 29.10 -4.61 -5.18
N PHE A 330 29.51 -5.77 -4.65
CA PHE A 330 29.90 -6.95 -5.44
C PHE A 330 28.83 -7.38 -6.45
N PHE A 331 27.54 -7.15 -6.16
CA PHE A 331 26.43 -7.59 -6.99
C PHE A 331 25.93 -6.53 -7.99
N LEU A 332 26.47 -5.32 -7.98
CA LEU A 332 25.95 -4.20 -8.79
C LEU A 332 26.08 -4.40 -10.31
N GLU A 333 26.94 -5.30 -10.74
CA GLU A 333 27.15 -5.66 -12.15
C GLU A 333 26.53 -7.01 -12.53
N SER A 334 25.84 -7.68 -11.59
CA SER A 334 25.19 -8.96 -11.85
C SER A 334 24.12 -8.83 -12.94
N ARG A 335 24.06 -9.83 -13.82
CA ARG A 335 23.03 -9.94 -14.87
C ARG A 335 22.02 -11.05 -14.58
N GLU A 336 22.11 -11.66 -13.40
CA GLU A 336 21.18 -12.70 -12.97
C GLU A 336 19.96 -12.06 -12.29
N ASN A 337 18.77 -12.44 -12.73
CA ASN A 337 17.49 -11.95 -12.20
C ASN A 337 17.49 -10.40 -12.06
N GLU A 338 17.05 -9.87 -10.92
CA GLU A 338 17.05 -8.44 -10.56
C GLU A 338 18.12 -8.15 -9.48
N THR A 339 19.22 -8.91 -9.50
CA THR A 339 20.25 -8.85 -8.45
C THR A 339 20.90 -7.48 -8.36
N ALA A 340 21.26 -6.89 -9.49
CA ALA A 340 21.93 -5.58 -9.52
C ALA A 340 21.02 -4.46 -8.98
N GLU A 341 19.72 -4.51 -9.30
CA GLU A 341 18.71 -3.58 -8.81
C GLU A 341 18.47 -3.75 -7.31
N ALA A 342 18.33 -4.98 -6.83
CA ALA A 342 18.18 -5.26 -5.40
C ALA A 342 19.41 -4.81 -4.61
N ALA A 343 20.62 -5.04 -5.13
CA ALA A 343 21.86 -4.63 -4.48
C ALA A 343 21.98 -3.11 -4.42
N ARG A 344 21.60 -2.42 -5.50
CA ARG A 344 21.54 -0.96 -5.55
C ARG A 344 20.57 -0.40 -4.52
N GLU A 345 19.40 -1.01 -4.34
CA GLU A 345 18.43 -0.59 -3.31
C GLU A 345 18.99 -0.73 -1.88
N VAL A 346 19.76 -1.79 -1.60
CA VAL A 346 20.46 -1.94 -0.30
C VAL A 346 21.52 -0.85 -0.11
N VAL A 347 22.37 -0.62 -1.12
CA VAL A 347 23.44 0.39 -1.07
C VAL A 347 22.88 1.81 -0.93
N ASP A 348 21.81 2.12 -1.65
CA ASP A 348 21.12 3.41 -1.60
C ASP A 348 20.49 3.64 -0.22
N TRP A 349 19.87 2.61 0.36
CA TRP A 349 19.33 2.68 1.73
C TRP A 349 20.43 2.88 2.77
N LEU A 350 21.54 2.13 2.70
CA LEU A 350 22.71 2.33 3.56
C LEU A 350 23.34 3.73 3.39
N SER A 351 23.09 4.38 2.26
CA SER A 351 23.54 5.75 1.94
C SER A 351 22.51 6.81 2.32
N GLY A 352 21.37 6.42 2.90
CA GLY A 352 20.37 7.34 3.43
C GLY A 352 19.38 7.87 2.40
N ARG A 353 19.41 7.41 1.13
CA ARG A 353 18.55 7.88 0.04
C ARG A 353 17.06 7.87 0.42
N TYR A 354 16.63 6.80 1.07
CA TYR A 354 15.24 6.57 1.44
C TYR A 354 14.84 7.15 2.80
N THR A 355 15.68 7.99 3.42
CA THR A 355 15.35 8.60 4.71
C THR A 355 14.19 9.58 4.54
N VAL A 356 13.05 9.27 5.16
CA VAL A 356 11.89 10.15 5.19
C VAL A 356 12.00 11.04 6.43
N THR A 357 12.17 12.35 6.24
CA THR A 357 12.18 13.29 7.35
C THR A 357 10.76 13.57 7.85
N LYS A 358 10.63 14.11 9.07
CA LYS A 358 9.33 14.54 9.61
C LYS A 358 8.69 15.61 8.70
N ASP A 359 9.48 16.52 8.16
CA ASP A 359 8.97 17.58 7.28
C ASP A 359 8.50 17.03 5.94
N LEU A 360 9.24 16.08 5.34
CA LEU A 360 8.79 15.40 4.12
C LEU A 360 7.49 14.65 4.38
N PHE A 361 7.40 13.91 5.48
CA PHE A 361 6.19 13.19 5.88
C PHE A 361 4.97 14.11 6.04
N LEU A 362 5.15 15.29 6.64
CA LEU A 362 4.06 16.27 6.85
C LEU A 362 3.67 17.02 5.58
N THR A 363 4.59 17.17 4.62
CA THR A 363 4.37 17.88 3.35
C THR A 363 3.76 17.00 2.28
N GLN A 364 4.00 15.69 2.35
CA GLN A 364 3.29 14.70 1.54
C GLN A 364 1.87 14.50 2.01
#